data_AF-A0A0F9CJ75-F1
#
_entry.id   AF-A0A0F9CJ75-F1
#
_cell.length_a   1.000
_cell.length_b   1.000
_cell.length_c   1.000
_cell.angle_alpha   90.00
_cell.angle_beta   90.00
_cell.angle_gamma   90.00
#
_symmetry.space_group_name_H-M   'P 1'
#
loop_
_entity.id
_entity.type
_entity.pdbx_description
1 polymer ?
#
loop_
_entity_poly.entity_id
_entity_poly.type
_entity_poly.pdbx_seq_one_letter_code
_entity_poly.pdbx_strand_id
1 'polypeptide(L)'
;MKMLSVLQYDYPQIPLIHIVYEDDLVLLDAPDAAWFEVLYNFPWKDYQIYAAQYYDALYISTLEKQGKGRNASVSKGIKQAKLKRKRRKDYYLTE
;
A
#
# COMPACT_ATOMS: atom_id res chain seq x y z
N MET A 1 -1.11 22.82 24.21
CA MET A 1 -0.58 21.97 23.13
C MET A 1 -1.72 21.57 22.21
N LYS A 2 -1.73 22.03 20.96
CA LYS A 2 -2.67 21.55 19.94
C LYS A 2 -2.18 20.17 19.48
N MET A 3 -2.95 19.12 19.74
CA MET A 3 -2.76 17.84 19.07
C MET A 3 -3.01 18.06 17.57
N LEU A 4 -1.94 18.12 16.79
CA LEU A 4 -2.04 18.00 15.33
C LEU A 4 -2.65 16.63 15.06
N SER A 5 -3.90 16.62 14.58
CA SER A 5 -4.56 15.39 14.20
C SER A 5 -3.69 14.66 13.19
N VAL A 6 -3.38 13.39 13.44
CA VAL A 6 -2.71 12.44 12.51
C VAL A 6 -3.42 12.35 11.13
N LEU A 7 -4.56 13.02 10.95
CA LEU A 7 -5.33 13.11 9.73
C LEU A 7 -5.05 14.36 8.89
N GLN A 8 -4.04 15.17 9.23
CA GLN A 8 -3.68 16.34 8.44
C GLN A 8 -2.36 16.12 7.70
N TYR A 9 -2.45 15.37 6.58
CA TYR A 9 -1.41 15.38 5.56
C TYR A 9 -2.05 15.26 4.17
N ASP A 10 -1.82 16.25 3.32
CA ASP A 10 -2.26 16.29 1.90
C ASP A 10 -1.29 15.46 1.00
N TYR A 11 -0.89 14.26 1.46
CA TYR A 11 0.10 13.23 0.97
C TYR A 11 1.51 13.30 1.57
N PRO A 12 2.03 12.27 2.31
CA PRO A 12 2.26 10.92 1.78
C PRO A 12 2.06 9.74 2.79
N GLN A 13 1.97 8.49 2.29
CA GLN A 13 2.75 7.35 2.84
C GLN A 13 2.66 6.11 1.92
N ILE A 14 3.81 5.66 1.40
CA ILE A 14 3.99 4.39 0.69
C ILE A 14 5.15 3.64 1.35
N PRO A 15 4.89 2.64 2.21
CA PRO A 15 5.89 1.61 2.49
C PRO A 15 5.26 0.22 2.39
N LEU A 16 5.44 -0.44 1.25
CA LEU A 16 4.86 -1.76 0.96
C LEU A 16 5.84 -2.86 1.38
N ILE A 17 6.23 -2.74 2.65
CA ILE A 17 7.20 -3.49 3.47
C ILE A 17 8.19 -4.39 2.74
N HIS A 18 9.48 -4.03 2.89
CA HIS A 18 10.58 -4.98 2.88
C HIS A 18 11.47 -4.71 4.11
N ILE A 19 11.47 -5.64 5.06
CA ILE A 19 12.31 -5.59 6.27
C ILE A 19 13.09 -6.89 6.29
N VAL A 20 14.42 -6.77 6.39
CA VAL A 20 15.36 -7.87 6.57
C VAL A 20 16.07 -7.63 7.89
N TYR A 21 16.01 -8.60 8.79
CA TYR A 21 16.71 -8.54 10.05
C TYR A 21 18.14 -9.08 9.90
N GLU A 22 19.02 -8.71 10.84
CA GLU A 22 20.43 -9.13 10.79
C GLU A 22 20.58 -10.66 10.87
N ASP A 23 19.71 -11.32 11.63
CA ASP A 23 19.64 -12.77 11.75
C ASP A 23 19.09 -13.46 10.49
N ASP A 24 18.30 -12.78 9.66
CA ASP A 24 17.85 -13.32 8.37
C ASP A 24 19.01 -13.46 7.36
N LEU A 25 20.12 -12.75 7.55
CA LEU A 25 21.27 -12.79 6.63
C LEU A 25 21.93 -14.16 6.56
N VAL A 26 21.78 -14.99 7.60
CA VAL A 26 22.28 -16.39 7.60
C VAL A 26 21.63 -17.24 6.51
N LEU A 27 20.46 -16.83 6.00
CA LEU A 27 19.76 -17.49 4.91
C LEU A 27 20.44 -17.28 3.54
N LEU A 28 21.35 -16.31 3.41
CA LEU A 28 22.13 -16.15 2.16
C LEU A 28 23.12 -17.31 1.96
N ASP A 29 23.63 -17.88 3.05
CA ASP A 29 24.61 -18.97 3.02
C ASP A 29 23.93 -20.36 3.13
N ALA A 30 22.60 -20.41 3.28
CA ALA A 30 21.85 -21.64 3.45
C ALA A 30 21.48 -22.25 2.07
N PRO A 31 21.95 -23.48 1.76
CA PRO A 31 21.75 -24.10 0.44
C PRO A 31 20.28 -24.41 0.11
N ASP A 32 19.41 -24.50 1.12
CA ASP A 32 17.96 -24.68 0.99
C ASP A 32 17.17 -23.36 0.97
N ALA A 33 17.84 -22.20 1.09
CA ALA A 33 17.21 -20.88 1.13
C ALA A 33 17.56 -19.98 -0.07
N ALA A 34 17.87 -20.56 -1.24
CA ALA A 34 18.16 -19.80 -2.47
C ALA A 34 17.06 -18.79 -2.88
N TRP A 35 15.80 -19.03 -2.45
CA TRP A 35 14.71 -18.06 -2.64
C TRP A 35 14.94 -16.73 -1.91
N PHE A 36 15.68 -16.76 -0.79
CA PHE A 36 15.99 -15.57 0.00
C PHE A 36 16.96 -14.65 -0.74
N GLU A 37 18.00 -15.21 -1.38
CA GLU A 37 18.94 -14.44 -2.20
C GLU A 37 18.21 -13.66 -3.32
N VAL A 38 17.25 -14.29 -3.97
CA VAL A 38 16.41 -13.66 -5.01
C VAL A 38 15.59 -12.51 -4.43
N LEU A 39 14.98 -12.70 -3.25
CA LEU A 39 14.18 -11.65 -2.59
C LEU A 39 15.04 -10.52 -2.02
N TYR A 40 16.22 -10.84 -1.49
CA TYR A 40 17.16 -9.88 -0.91
C TYR A 40 17.67 -8.90 -1.98
N ASN A 41 17.96 -9.40 -3.19
CA ASN A 41 18.42 -8.60 -4.32
C ASN A 41 17.28 -8.01 -5.17
N PHE A 42 16.02 -8.22 -4.80
CA PHE A 42 14.88 -7.77 -5.60
C PHE A 42 14.72 -6.23 -5.53
N PRO A 43 14.59 -5.52 -6.67
CA PRO A 43 14.42 -4.07 -6.71
C PRO A 43 12.99 -3.65 -6.34
N TRP A 44 12.56 -3.95 -5.12
CA TRP A 44 11.19 -3.79 -4.63
C TRP A 44 10.66 -2.35 -4.70
N LYS A 45 11.55 -1.34 -4.65
CA LYS A 45 11.20 0.08 -4.74
C LYS A 45 10.48 0.41 -6.05
N ASP A 46 10.93 -0.18 -7.16
CA ASP A 46 10.34 0.02 -8.50
C ASP A 46 8.90 -0.48 -8.58
N TYR A 47 8.50 -1.38 -7.66
CA TYR A 47 7.17 -1.99 -7.62
C TYR A 47 6.23 -1.38 -6.59
N GLN A 48 6.69 -0.43 -5.78
CA GLN A 48 5.86 0.19 -4.74
C GLN A 48 4.61 0.87 -5.32
N ILE A 49 4.71 1.48 -6.50
CA ILE A 49 3.55 2.14 -7.14
C ILE A 49 2.49 1.10 -7.52
N TYR A 50 2.88 -0.01 -8.12
CA TYR A 50 1.94 -1.07 -8.52
C TYR A 50 1.26 -1.71 -7.31
N ALA A 51 2.02 -1.99 -6.25
CA ALA A 51 1.45 -2.53 -5.03
C ALA A 51 0.49 -1.52 -4.36
N ALA A 52 0.82 -0.22 -4.35
CA ALA A 52 -0.12 0.81 -3.88
C ALA A 52 -1.43 0.83 -4.68
N GLN A 53 -1.34 0.73 -6.01
CA GLN A 53 -2.51 0.67 -6.89
C GLN A 53 -3.36 -0.59 -6.66
N TYR A 54 -2.72 -1.73 -6.43
CA TYR A 54 -3.38 -3.00 -6.13
C TYR A 54 -4.19 -2.90 -4.83
N TYR A 55 -3.58 -2.42 -3.74
CA TYR A 55 -4.26 -2.26 -2.46
C TYR A 55 -5.39 -1.22 -2.52
N ASP A 56 -5.22 -0.12 -3.26
CA ASP A 56 -6.30 0.84 -3.52
C ASP A 56 -7.50 0.15 -4.22
N ALA A 57 -7.25 -0.73 -5.19
CA ALA A 57 -8.31 -1.47 -5.89
C ALA A 57 -9.01 -2.51 -4.99
N LEU A 58 -8.25 -3.25 -4.19
CA LEU A 58 -8.78 -4.20 -3.20
C LEU A 58 -9.72 -3.53 -2.19
N TYR A 59 -9.30 -2.37 -1.68
CA TYR A 59 -10.09 -1.60 -0.73
C TYR A 59 -11.44 -1.17 -1.34
N ILE A 60 -11.41 -0.61 -2.55
CA ILE A 60 -12.63 -0.20 -3.27
C ILE A 60 -13.56 -1.40 -3.50
N SER A 61 -13.03 -2.52 -3.97
CA SER A 61 -13.80 -3.75 -4.22
C SER A 61 -14.48 -4.28 -2.95
N THR A 62 -13.77 -4.24 -1.82
CA THR A 62 -14.31 -4.64 -0.51
C THR A 62 -15.49 -3.75 -0.11
N LEU A 63 -15.35 -2.43 -0.25
CA LEU A 63 -16.44 -1.49 0.04
C LEU A 63 -17.64 -1.70 -0.88
N GLU A 64 -17.43 -1.94 -2.17
CA GLU A 64 -18.50 -2.16 -3.14
C GLU A 64 -19.28 -3.46 -2.86
N LYS A 65 -18.59 -4.52 -2.42
CA LYS A 65 -19.24 -5.77 -1.98
C LYS A 65 -20.07 -5.56 -0.71
N GLN A 66 -19.56 -4.79 0.25
CA GLN A 66 -20.28 -4.44 1.49
C GLN A 66 -21.46 -3.49 1.26
N GLY A 67 -21.39 -2.61 0.25
CA GLY A 67 -22.42 -1.63 -0.09
C GLY A 67 -23.64 -2.16 -0.83
N LYS A 68 -23.69 -3.46 -1.18
CA LYS A 68 -24.86 -4.09 -1.82
C LYS A 68 -26.09 -4.17 -0.90
N GLY A 69 -25.96 -3.86 0.39
CA GLY A 69 -27.07 -3.49 1.28
C GLY A 69 -27.07 -1.97 1.55
N ARG A 70 -28.08 -1.25 1.07
CA ARG A 70 -28.15 0.23 0.98
C ARG A 70 -27.93 0.94 2.34
N ASN A 71 -26.70 1.34 2.65
CA ASN A 71 -26.39 2.26 3.76
C ASN A 71 -25.65 3.50 3.24
N ALA A 72 -26.16 4.69 3.57
CA ALA A 72 -25.62 5.97 3.10
C ALA A 72 -24.14 6.19 3.51
N SER A 73 -23.71 5.62 4.64
CA SER A 73 -22.32 5.66 5.13
C SER A 73 -21.34 4.95 4.18
N VAL A 74 -21.70 3.78 3.65
CA VAL A 74 -20.87 3.01 2.71
C VAL A 74 -20.74 3.74 1.37
N SER A 75 -21.84 4.33 0.90
CA SER A 75 -21.82 5.14 -0.33
C SER A 75 -20.90 6.36 -0.23
N LYS A 76 -20.83 7.00 0.95
CA LYS A 76 -19.90 8.10 1.23
C LYS A 76 -18.46 7.61 1.29
N GLY A 77 -18.19 6.45 1.90
CA GLY A 77 -16.86 5.82 1.94
C GLY A 77 -16.30 5.50 0.55
N ILE A 78 -17.11 4.90 -0.34
CA ILE A 78 -16.71 4.59 -1.71
C ILE A 78 -16.39 5.87 -2.51
N LYS A 79 -17.22 6.91 -2.39
CA LYS A 79 -16.98 8.19 -3.07
C LYS A 79 -15.67 8.84 -2.61
N GLN A 80 -15.40 8.85 -1.31
CA GLN A 80 -14.14 9.39 -0.77
C GLN A 80 -12.92 8.57 -1.20
N ALA A 81 -13.02 7.24 -1.21
CA ALA A 81 -11.94 6.36 -1.67
C ALA A 81 -11.59 6.58 -3.15
N LYS A 82 -12.61 6.68 -4.02
CA LYS A 82 -12.42 6.97 -5.46
C LYS A 82 -11.79 8.35 -5.69
N LEU A 83 -12.18 9.36 -4.90
CA LEU A 83 -11.60 10.69 -4.96
C LEU A 83 -10.12 10.70 -4.53
N LYS A 84 -9.79 10.02 -3.43
CA LYS A 84 -8.40 9.86 -2.97
C LYS A 84 -7.56 9.12 -4.01
N ARG A 85 -8.05 8.02 -4.60
CA ARG A 85 -7.36 7.31 -5.70
C ARG A 85 -7.11 8.22 -6.90
N LYS A 86 -8.09 9.04 -7.28
CA LYS A 86 -7.93 10.00 -8.39
C LYS A 86 -6.81 11.01 -8.10
N ARG A 87 -6.82 11.62 -6.91
CA ARG A 87 -5.75 12.54 -6.48
C ARG A 87 -4.38 11.86 -6.37
N ARG A 88 -4.35 10.56 -6.03
CA ARG A 88 -3.14 9.72 -5.99
C ARG A 88 -2.53 9.43 -7.35
N LYS A 89 -3.36 9.24 -8.38
CA LYS A 89 -2.89 8.98 -9.75
C LYS A 89 -2.00 10.11 -10.26
N ASP A 90 -2.36 11.35 -9.96
CA ASP A 90 -1.61 12.53 -10.41
C ASP A 90 -0.22 12.58 -9.76
N TYR A 91 -0.07 12.02 -8.55
CA TYR A 91 1.22 11.85 -7.87
C TYR A 91 2.06 10.67 -8.43
N TYR A 92 1.41 9.58 -8.85
CA TYR A 92 2.10 8.43 -9.47
C TYR A 92 2.64 8.68 -10.89
N LEU A 93 2.30 9.82 -11.50
CA LEU A 93 2.62 10.17 -12.89
C LEU A 93 3.73 11.24 -12.99
N THR A 94 4.24 11.72 -11.85
CA THR A 94 5.22 12.82 -11.76
C THR A 94 6.64 12.38 -11.37
N GLU A 95 6.87 11.07 -11.18
CA GLU A 95 8.21 10.47 -10.96
C GLU A 95 8.65 9.63 -12.17
#